data_AF-A0A392MGG6-F1
#
_entry.id   AF-A0A392MGG6-F1
#
_cell.length_a   1.000
_cell.length_b   1.000
_cell.length_c   1.000
_cell.angle_alpha   90.00
_cell.angle_beta   90.00
_cell.angle_gamma   90.00
#
_symmetry.space_group_name_H-M   'P 1'
#
loop_
_entity.id
_entity.type
_entity.pdbx_description
1 polymer ?
#
loop_
_entity_poly.entity_id
_entity_poly.type
_entity_poly.pdbx_seq_one_letter_code
_entity_poly.pdbx_strand_id
1 'polypeptide(L)'
;MRHHCPICYEYLFDSLKDTTVMKCGHTMHCECYHEMVKRDKYCCPICSKSVIDMSMTWKRIDEEIEATAMPDDYRNRKVWILCNDCNDTTEVHFHIIGHKCGHCNSYNTRAIAPPVLPQ
;
A
#
# COMPACT_ATOMS: atom_id res chain seq x y z
N MET A 1 -20.03 3.11 12.88
CA MET A 1 -19.08 2.45 11.95
C MET A 1 -19.80 2.21 10.63
N ARG A 2 -19.13 2.28 9.48
CA ARG A 2 -19.78 1.92 8.20
C ARG A 2 -19.77 0.41 8.08
N HIS A 3 -20.92 -0.20 8.33
CA HIS A 3 -21.14 -1.65 8.30
C HIS A 3 -21.42 -2.18 6.88
N HIS A 4 -21.02 -1.45 5.83
CA HIS A 4 -21.23 -1.86 4.44
C HIS A 4 -19.93 -2.37 3.84
N CYS A 5 -20.03 -3.40 2.99
CA CYS A 5 -18.90 -3.88 2.23
C CYS A 5 -18.37 -2.77 1.31
N PRO A 6 -17.05 -2.47 1.32
CA PRO A 6 -16.49 -1.39 0.51
C PRO A 6 -16.49 -1.66 -1.01
N ILE A 7 -16.88 -2.86 -1.42
CA ILE A 7 -16.89 -3.29 -2.84
C ILE A 7 -18.32 -3.32 -3.38
N CYS A 8 -19.21 -4.12 -2.78
CA CYS A 8 -20.59 -4.25 -3.26
C CYS A 8 -21.59 -3.31 -2.56
N TYR A 9 -21.17 -2.57 -1.52
CA TYR A 9 -22.00 -1.67 -0.72
C TYR A 9 -23.20 -2.31 0.00
N GLU A 10 -23.36 -3.63 -0.06
CA GLU A 10 -24.31 -4.35 0.76
C GLU A 10 -23.90 -4.32 2.24
N TYR A 11 -24.89 -4.39 3.13
CA TYR A 11 -24.67 -4.42 4.57
C TYR A 11 -24.06 -5.77 4.99
N LEU A 12 -23.01 -5.71 5.80
CA LEU A 12 -22.15 -6.86 6.14
C LEU A 12 -22.83 -7.87 7.07
N PHE A 13 -23.83 -7.45 7.87
CA PHE A 13 -24.38 -8.27 8.95
C PHE A 13 -25.85 -8.69 8.76
N ASP A 14 -26.50 -8.21 7.70
CA ASP A 14 -27.87 -8.61 7.30
C ASP A 14 -27.82 -9.60 6.14
N SER A 15 -26.66 -9.69 5.49
CA SER A 15 -26.38 -10.62 4.40
C SER A 15 -26.01 -11.99 4.97
N LEU A 16 -26.48 -13.07 4.33
CA LEU A 16 -26.03 -14.44 4.63
C LEU A 16 -24.60 -14.71 4.10
N LYS A 17 -23.95 -13.72 3.49
CA LYS A 17 -22.60 -13.85 2.92
C LYS A 17 -21.56 -13.82 4.01
N ASP A 18 -20.59 -14.73 3.93
CA ASP A 18 -19.44 -14.76 4.82
C ASP A 18 -18.64 -13.45 4.75
N THR A 19 -18.10 -13.05 5.90
CA THR A 19 -17.23 -11.87 6.02
C THR A 19 -15.82 -12.26 6.44
N THR A 20 -14.85 -11.45 6.02
CA THR A 20 -13.45 -11.59 6.38
C THR A 20 -12.91 -10.28 6.95
N VAL A 21 -12.03 -10.40 7.94
CA VAL A 21 -11.29 -9.27 8.52
C VAL A 21 -9.89 -9.28 7.92
N MET A 22 -9.56 -8.24 7.16
CA MET A 22 -8.23 -8.10 6.56
C MET A 22 -7.18 -7.78 7.64
N LYS A 23 -5.89 -7.96 7.33
CA LYS A 23 -4.77 -7.65 8.24
C LYS A 23 -4.79 -6.22 8.80
N CYS A 24 -5.35 -5.28 8.06
CA CYS A 24 -5.51 -3.88 8.49
C CYS A 24 -6.68 -3.65 9.47
N GLY A 25 -7.45 -4.70 9.82
CA GLY A 25 -8.59 -4.64 10.72
C GLY A 25 -9.94 -4.29 10.07
N HIS A 26 -9.95 -3.92 8.77
CA HIS A 26 -11.19 -3.63 8.07
C HIS A 26 -11.89 -4.90 7.56
N THR A 27 -13.22 -4.88 7.54
CA THR A 27 -14.06 -6.03 7.18
C THR A 27 -14.69 -5.86 5.80
N MET A 28 -14.80 -6.95 5.03
CA MET A 28 -15.58 -7.03 3.80
C MET A 28 -16.13 -8.46 3.58
N HIS A 29 -17.02 -8.65 2.61
CA HIS A 29 -17.45 -10.00 2.22
C HIS A 29 -16.28 -10.84 1.68
N CYS A 30 -16.26 -12.13 1.98
CA CYS A 30 -15.24 -13.08 1.51
C CYS A 30 -15.15 -13.12 -0.02
N GLU A 31 -16.29 -13.19 -0.72
CA GLU A 31 -16.33 -13.18 -2.19
C GLU A 31 -15.73 -11.90 -2.78
N CYS A 32 -16.08 -10.75 -2.19
CA CYS A 32 -15.54 -9.46 -2.61
C CYS A 32 -14.03 -9.38 -2.40
N TYR A 33 -13.53 -9.91 -1.27
CA TYR A 33 -12.11 -10.03 -1.00
C TYR A 33 -11.40 -10.91 -2.04
N HIS A 34 -11.92 -12.10 -2.34
CA HIS A 34 -11.32 -13.01 -3.30
C HIS A 34 -11.30 -12.43 -4.72
N GLU A 35 -12.39 -11.81 -5.17
CA GLU A 35 -12.44 -11.15 -6.48
C GLU A 35 -11.51 -9.95 -6.55
N MET A 36 -11.34 -9.20 -5.45
CA MET A 36 -10.37 -8.11 -5.36
C MET A 36 -8.93 -8.63 -5.56
N VAL A 37 -8.54 -9.69 -4.84
CA VAL A 37 -7.21 -10.31 -4.96
C VAL A 37 -6.99 -10.90 -6.36
N LYS A 38 -8.00 -11.57 -6.93
CA LYS A 38 -7.96 -12.16 -8.28
C LYS A 38 -7.77 -11.13 -9.40
N ARG A 39 -8.12 -9.87 -9.16
CA ARG A 39 -7.95 -8.74 -10.09
C ARG A 39 -6.70 -7.91 -9.80
N ASP A 40 -5.73 -8.50 -9.09
CA ASP A 40 -4.47 -7.86 -8.71
C ASP A 40 -4.66 -6.58 -7.88
N LYS A 41 -5.74 -6.49 -7.09
CA LYS A 41 -5.98 -5.38 -6.16
C LYS A 41 -5.63 -5.83 -4.75
N TYR A 42 -4.40 -5.54 -4.34
CA TYR A 42 -3.84 -6.01 -3.08
C TYR A 42 -3.90 -5.01 -1.93
N CYS A 43 -4.49 -3.84 -2.16
CA CYS A 43 -4.63 -2.78 -1.16
C CYS A 43 -6.07 -2.69 -0.66
N CYS A 44 -6.23 -2.50 0.64
CA CYS A 44 -7.51 -2.28 1.28
C CYS A 44 -8.18 -1.03 0.69
N PRO A 45 -9.43 -1.10 0.19
CA PRO A 45 -10.10 0.06 -0.40
C PRO A 45 -10.45 1.16 0.62
N ILE A 46 -10.33 0.87 1.92
CA ILE A 46 -10.67 1.82 3.00
C ILE A 46 -9.43 2.59 3.47
N CYS A 47 -8.27 1.92 3.58
CA CYS A 47 -7.06 2.51 4.18
C CYS A 47 -5.79 2.36 3.34
N SER A 48 -5.87 1.74 2.16
CA SER A 48 -4.77 1.49 1.23
C SER A 48 -3.65 0.57 1.73
N LYS A 49 -3.75 -0.01 2.93
CA LYS A 49 -2.81 -1.04 3.43
C LYS A 49 -2.81 -2.30 2.58
N SER A 50 -1.64 -2.89 2.37
CA SER A 50 -1.48 -4.20 1.74
C SER A 50 -2.23 -5.26 2.55
N VAL A 51 -3.07 -6.06 1.90
CA VAL A 51 -3.92 -7.07 2.56
C VAL A 51 -3.36 -8.49 2.46
N ILE A 52 -2.45 -8.72 1.51
CA ILE A 52 -1.70 -9.98 1.34
C ILE A 52 -0.21 -9.78 1.60
N ASP A 53 0.56 -10.87 1.64
CA ASP A 53 2.01 -10.76 1.66
C ASP A 53 2.52 -10.31 0.27
N MET A 54 3.21 -9.17 0.26
CA MET A 54 3.77 -8.55 -0.96
C MET A 54 5.29 -8.70 -1.03
N SER A 55 5.92 -9.48 -0.14
CA SER A 55 7.37 -9.68 -0.05
C SER A 55 8.03 -10.01 -1.40
N MET A 56 7.45 -10.93 -2.16
CA MET A 56 7.95 -11.32 -3.49
C MET A 56 7.82 -10.18 -4.52
N THR A 57 6.75 -9.40 -4.44
CA THR A 57 6.56 -8.23 -5.31
C THR A 57 7.57 -7.14 -4.99
N TRP A 58 7.82 -6.87 -3.70
CA TRP A 58 8.84 -5.91 -3.27
C TRP A 58 10.24 -6.34 -3.69
N LYS A 59 10.56 -7.63 -3.59
CA LYS A 59 11.84 -8.17 -4.08
C LYS A 59 12.01 -7.95 -5.58
N ARG A 60 10.98 -8.16 -6.39
CA ARG A 60 11.02 -7.86 -7.83
C ARG A 60 11.28 -6.39 -8.12
N ILE A 61 10.68 -5.50 -7.34
CA ILE A 61 10.91 -4.05 -7.46
C ILE A 61 12.35 -3.70 -7.06
N ASP A 62 12.90 -4.33 -6.02
CA ASP A 62 14.32 -4.17 -5.64
C ASP A 62 15.24 -4.54 -6.83
N GLU A 63 15.00 -5.70 -7.46
CA GLU A 63 15.77 -6.18 -8.62
C GLU A 63 15.66 -5.22 -9.82
N GLU A 64 14.47 -4.67 -10.08
CA GLU A 64 14.25 -3.72 -11.18
C GLU A 64 14.93 -2.37 -10.94
N ILE A 65 14.96 -1.91 -9.69
CA ILE A 65 15.69 -0.70 -9.26
C ILE A 65 17.19 -0.89 -9.43
N GLU A 66 17.74 -2.03 -9.02
CA GLU A 66 19.16 -2.33 -9.20
C GLU A 66 19.55 -2.39 -10.69
N ALA A 67 18.68 -2.94 -11.53
CA ALA A 67 18.89 -3.01 -12.97
C ALA A 67 18.74 -1.66 -13.70
N THR A 68 18.13 -0.65 -13.07
CA THR A 68 17.77 0.62 -13.70
C THR A 68 18.49 1.79 -13.04
N ALA A 69 19.69 2.10 -13.52
CA ALA A 69 20.44 3.25 -13.00
C ALA A 69 19.70 4.58 -13.28
N MET A 70 19.50 5.39 -12.23
CA MET A 70 18.93 6.73 -12.37
C MET A 70 19.91 7.71 -13.05
N PRO A 71 19.42 8.62 -13.92
CA PRO A 71 20.22 9.69 -14.48
C PRO A 71 20.87 10.57 -13.39
N ASP A 72 22.02 11.15 -13.69
CA ASP A 72 22.83 11.89 -12.72
C ASP A 72 22.07 13.03 -12.04
N ASP A 73 21.24 13.74 -12.79
CA ASP A 73 20.39 14.85 -12.29
C ASP A 73 19.39 14.41 -11.20
N TYR A 74 19.02 13.12 -11.18
CA TYR A 74 18.06 12.56 -10.24
C TYR A 74 18.68 11.67 -9.17
N ARG A 75 19.94 11.28 -9.33
CA ARG A 75 20.61 10.29 -8.45
C ARG A 75 20.59 10.68 -6.97
N ASN A 76 20.78 11.97 -6.69
CA ASN A 76 20.77 12.52 -5.33
C ASN A 76 19.46 13.23 -4.98
N ARG A 77 18.47 13.20 -5.87
CA ARG A 77 17.15 13.79 -5.59
C ARG A 77 16.48 12.96 -4.51
N LYS A 78 16.00 13.62 -3.46
CA LYS A 78 15.21 13.00 -2.41
C LYS A 78 13.76 13.42 -2.48
N VAL A 79 12.88 12.55 -2.00
CA VAL A 79 11.45 12.79 -1.87
C VAL A 79 10.96 12.29 -0.52
N TRP A 80 9.96 12.98 0.02
CA TRP A 80 9.25 12.54 1.20
C TRP A 80 8.14 11.57 0.80
N ILE A 81 8.02 10.47 1.53
CA ILE A 81 6.99 9.46 1.31
C ILE A 81 6.23 9.17 2.59
N LEU A 82 4.94 8.84 2.45
CA LEU A 82 4.15 8.15 3.47
C LEU A 82 4.02 6.69 3.06
N CYS A 83 4.38 5.77 3.95
CA CYS A 83 4.12 4.34 3.74
C CYS A 83 2.71 3.98 4.18
N ASN A 84 1.91 3.41 3.30
CA ASN A 84 0.55 3.00 3.65
C ASN A 84 0.54 1.81 4.61
N ASP A 85 1.59 0.96 4.61
CA ASP A 85 1.62 -0.26 5.42
C ASP A 85 1.97 0.03 6.90
N CYS A 86 3.04 0.78 7.15
CA CYS A 86 3.46 1.14 8.52
C CYS A 86 3.00 2.53 8.98
N ASN A 87 2.44 3.36 8.08
CA ASN A 87 2.04 4.76 8.33
C ASN A 87 3.19 5.72 8.67
N ASP A 88 4.45 5.32 8.51
CA ASP A 88 5.58 6.21 8.75
C ASP A 88 5.86 7.14 7.57
N THR A 89 6.39 8.30 7.90
CA THR A 89 6.90 9.27 6.94
C THR A 89 8.42 9.23 6.91
N THR A 90 9.01 9.06 5.74
CA THR A 90 10.47 8.99 5.58
C THR A 90 10.92 9.74 4.34
N GLU A 91 12.13 10.28 4.37
CA GLU A 91 12.79 10.85 3.20
C GLU A 91 13.67 9.78 2.54
N VAL A 92 13.48 9.55 1.24
CA VAL A 92 14.20 8.51 0.49
C VAL A 92 14.71 9.04 -0.84
N HIS A 93 15.66 8.34 -1.46
CA HIS A 93 16.10 8.67 -2.81
C HIS A 93 14.96 8.45 -3.80
N PHE A 94 14.80 9.40 -4.71
CA PHE A 94 13.84 9.30 -5.80
C PHE A 94 14.30 8.24 -6.79
N HIS A 95 13.41 7.30 -7.09
CA HIS A 95 13.61 6.32 -8.15
C HIS A 95 12.34 6.24 -9.00
N ILE A 96 12.48 6.16 -10.32
CA ILE A 96 11.34 6.17 -11.24
C ILE A 96 10.39 4.98 -11.06
N ILE A 97 10.94 3.83 -10.67
CA ILE A 97 10.20 2.58 -10.45
C ILE A 97 9.39 2.60 -9.15
N GLY A 98 9.96 3.11 -8.05
CA GLY A 98 9.27 3.07 -6.76
C GLY A 98 10.12 3.56 -5.61
N HIS A 99 9.46 3.87 -4.50
CA HIS A 99 10.08 4.41 -3.29
C HIS A 99 9.94 3.42 -2.14
N LYS A 100 11.06 2.82 -1.73
CA LYS A 100 11.09 1.84 -0.63
C LYS A 100 10.94 2.54 0.71
N CYS A 101 10.02 2.08 1.54
CA CYS A 101 9.93 2.53 2.92
C CYS A 101 11.18 2.07 3.71
N GLY A 102 11.89 3.01 4.34
CA GLY A 102 13.07 2.71 5.15
C GLY A 102 12.77 1.97 6.47
N HIS A 103 11.51 1.92 6.91
CA HIS A 103 11.12 1.26 8.17
C HIS A 103 10.63 -0.18 7.95
N CYS A 104 9.73 -0.41 6.99
CA CYS A 104 9.12 -1.73 6.77
C CYS A 104 9.45 -2.37 5.42
N ASN A 105 10.30 -1.76 4.60
CA ASN A 105 10.72 -2.24 3.27
C ASN A 105 9.59 -2.36 2.21
N SER A 106 8.38 -1.91 2.52
CA SER A 106 7.27 -1.88 1.57
C SER A 106 7.44 -0.80 0.50
N TYR A 107 7.00 -1.07 -0.73
CA TYR A 107 6.83 -0.04 -1.77
C TYR A 107 5.37 0.43 -1.90
N ASN A 108 4.47 0.04 -0.99
CA ASN A 108 3.13 0.61 -0.89
C ASN A 108 3.22 2.01 -0.25
N THR A 109 3.80 2.95 -0.99
CA THR A 109 4.16 4.28 -0.53
C THR A 109 3.58 5.33 -1.49
N ARG A 110 3.38 6.54 -0.98
CA ARG A 110 2.99 7.70 -1.80
C ARG A 110 3.91 8.87 -1.50
N ALA A 111 4.29 9.61 -2.54
CA ALA A 111 5.02 10.85 -2.37
C ALA A 111 4.14 11.89 -1.67
N ILE A 112 4.73 12.65 -0.77
CA ILE A 112 4.09 13.72 -0.01
C ILE A 112 4.98 14.97 -0.03
N ALA A 113 4.42 16.12 0.37
CA ALA A 113 5.21 17.30 0.66
C ALA A 113 6.11 17.08 1.89
N PRO A 114 7.21 17.83 2.04
CA PRO A 114 8.01 17.79 3.25
C PRO A 114 7.15 18.00 4.50
N PRO A 115 7.31 17.16 5.55
CA PRO A 115 6.55 17.30 6.78
C PRO A 115 6.88 18.64 7.44
N VAL A 116 5.86 19.31 7.95
CA VAL A 116 6.03 20.52 8.76
C VAL A 116 6.57 20.09 10.12
N LEU A 117 7.84 20.38 10.40
CA LEU A 117 8.41 20.14 11.72
C LEU A 117 7.69 21.05 12.73
N PRO A 118 7.23 20.52 13.87
CA PRO A 118 6.74 21.36 14.95
C PRO A 118 7.89 22.28 15.41
N GLN A 119 7.58 23.57 15.57
CA GLN A 119 8.50 24.59 16.11
C GLN A 119 8.80 24.33 17.58
#